data_AF-A0A7V3EMZ6-F1
#
_entry.id   AF-A0A7V3EMZ6-F1
#
_cell.length_a   1.000
_cell.length_b   1.000
_cell.length_c   1.000
_cell.angle_alpha   90.00
_cell.angle_beta   90.00
_cell.angle_gamma   90.00
#
_symmetry.space_group_name_H-M   'P 1'
#
loop_
_entity.id
_entity.type
_entity.pdbx_description
1 polymer ?
#
loop_
_entity_poly.entity_id
_entity_poly.type
_entity_poly.pdbx_seq_one_letter_code
_entity_poly.pdbx_strand_id
1 'polypeptide(L)'
;MDPDAEKCPVCGARFRGTCDCSRCGANLTPLLRTLARAWLARRAARKALVEFDFDRSARWTGLAQNLHVTAEGRLLASICAAFRRIEHL
;
A
#
# COMPACT_ATOMS: atom_id res chain seq x y z
N MET A 1 -14.39 12.68 -6.12
CA MET A 1 -14.31 12.32 -4.68
C MET A 1 -13.45 11.08 -4.59
N ASP A 2 -12.36 11.09 -3.82
CA ASP A 2 -11.57 9.89 -3.55
C ASP A 2 -12.29 9.04 -2.50
N PRO A 3 -12.82 7.85 -2.86
CA PRO A 3 -13.51 6.96 -1.93
C PRO A 3 -12.56 6.33 -0.89
N ASP A 4 -11.25 6.35 -1.14
CA ASP A 4 -10.21 5.78 -0.27
C ASP A 4 -9.55 6.84 0.62
N ALA A 5 -10.12 8.04 0.70
CA ALA A 5 -9.58 9.10 1.53
C ALA A 5 -9.59 8.69 3.01
N GLU A 6 -8.40 8.38 3.51
CA GLU A 6 -8.12 7.97 4.88
C GLU A 6 -8.78 8.90 5.91
N LYS A 7 -9.52 8.29 6.83
CA LYS A 7 -10.24 8.98 7.90
C LYS A 7 -9.55 8.71 9.23
N CYS A 8 -9.64 9.67 10.15
CA CYS A 8 -9.27 9.45 11.53
C CYS A 8 -10.11 8.30 12.10
N PRO A 9 -9.50 7.23 12.62
CA PRO A 9 -10.26 6.09 13.16
C PRO A 9 -11.00 6.43 14.46
N VAL A 10 -10.64 7.55 15.10
CA VAL A 10 -11.26 8.01 16.35
C VAL A 10 -12.51 8.86 16.09
N CYS A 11 -12.42 9.85 15.19
CA CYS A 11 -13.50 10.83 14.99
C CYS A 11 -14.08 10.88 13.57
N GLY A 12 -13.58 10.05 12.65
CA GLY A 12 -14.05 9.98 11.25
C GLY A 12 -13.70 11.19 10.37
N ALA A 13 -13.01 12.21 10.91
CA ALA A 13 -12.58 13.36 10.12
C ALA A 13 -11.59 12.94 9.03
N ARG A 14 -11.67 13.55 7.85
CA ARG A 14 -10.71 13.30 6.76
C ARG A 14 -9.31 13.71 7.20
N PHE A 15 -8.33 12.92 6.81
CA PHE A 15 -6.94 13.23 7.04
C PHE A 15 -6.52 14.51 6.29
N ARG A 16 -5.71 15.37 6.94
CA ARG A 16 -5.26 16.65 6.38
C ARG A 16 -3.74 16.76 6.25
N GLY A 17 -3.00 15.65 6.29
CA GLY A 17 -1.55 15.66 6.12
C GLY A 17 -0.73 15.89 7.40
N THR A 18 -1.36 15.92 8.57
CA THR A 18 -0.70 16.15 9.87
C THR A 18 -0.61 14.87 10.70
N CYS A 19 0.45 14.69 11.48
CA CYS A 19 0.57 13.51 12.35
C CYS A 19 -0.50 13.44 13.44
N ASP A 20 -1.13 14.55 13.80
CA ASP A 20 -2.24 14.59 14.74
C ASP A 20 -3.55 14.96 14.04
N CYS A 21 -4.66 14.39 14.50
CA CYS A 21 -5.97 14.73 13.97
C CYS A 21 -6.36 16.16 14.38
N SER A 22 -6.50 17.04 13.39
CA SER A 22 -6.95 18.44 13.60
C SER A 22 -8.30 18.60 14.31
N ARG A 23 -9.13 17.54 14.38
CA ARG A 23 -10.43 17.58 15.06
C ARG A 23 -10.39 17.06 16.50
N CYS A 24 -9.70 15.95 16.75
CA CYS A 24 -9.76 15.25 18.04
C CYS A 24 -8.41 15.09 18.74
N GLY A 25 -7.31 15.56 18.14
CA GLY A 25 -5.96 15.45 18.69
C GLY A 25 -5.36 14.04 18.68
N ALA A 26 -6.06 13.05 18.12
CA ALA A 26 -5.54 11.68 18.05
C ALA A 26 -4.22 11.62 17.26
N ASN A 27 -3.22 10.92 17.79
CA ASN A 27 -1.96 10.68 17.11
C ASN A 27 -2.15 9.64 15.99
N LEU A 28 -2.00 10.09 14.74
CA LEU A 28 -2.15 9.32 13.51
C LEU A 28 -0.81 8.80 12.97
N THR A 29 0.31 9.10 13.63
CA THR A 29 1.65 8.65 13.23
C THR A 29 1.72 7.13 12.95
N PRO A 30 1.14 6.23 13.78
CA PRO A 30 1.19 4.80 13.50
C PRO A 30 0.45 4.39 12.21
N LEU A 31 -0.69 5.02 11.95
CA LEU A 31 -1.46 4.82 10.71
C LEU A 31 -0.64 5.29 9.50
N LEU A 32 -0.11 6.52 9.56
CA LEU A 32 0.67 7.11 8.47
C LEU A 32 1.94 6.30 8.17
N ARG A 33 2.60 5.77 9.20
CA ARG A 33 3.74 4.86 9.02
C ARG A 33 3.34 3.58 8.28
N THR A 34 2.19 3.02 8.58
CA THR A 34 1.67 1.82 7.89
C THR A 34 1.39 2.13 6.41
N LEU A 35 0.73 3.26 6.13
CA LEU A 35 0.45 3.71 4.77
C LEU A 35 1.73 3.99 3.97
N ALA A 36 2.71 4.67 4.58
CA ALA A 36 4.01 4.93 3.96
C ALA A 36 4.75 3.63 3.63
N ARG A 37 4.75 2.65 4.54
CA ARG A 37 5.35 1.33 4.31
C ARG A 37 4.65 0.58 3.18
N ALA A 38 3.32 0.61 3.12
CA ALA A 38 2.57 -0.01 2.03
C ALA A 38 2.90 0.65 0.68
N TRP A 39 3.01 1.99 0.63
CA TRP A 39 3.40 2.72 -0.58
C TRP A 39 4.82 2.35 -1.03
N LEU A 40 5.79 2.32 -0.10
CA LEU A 40 7.16 1.91 -0.39
C LEU A 40 7.22 0.47 -0.90
N ALA A 41 6.46 -0.45 -0.30
CA ALA A 41 6.36 -1.83 -0.77
C ALA A 41 5.80 -1.91 -2.20
N ARG A 42 4.74 -1.15 -2.54
CA ARG A 42 4.23 -1.06 -3.92
C ARG A 42 5.29 -0.53 -4.89
N ARG A 43 6.08 0.47 -4.47
CA ARG A 43 7.18 1.01 -5.29
C ARG A 43 8.28 -0.03 -5.51
N ALA A 44 8.66 -0.77 -4.46
CA ALA A 44 9.65 -1.83 -4.55
C ALA A 44 9.18 -3.00 -5.44
N ALA A 45 7.90 -3.37 -5.36
CA ALA A 45 7.30 -4.36 -6.25
C ALA A 45 7.41 -3.97 -7.74
N ARG A 46 7.04 -2.72 -8.08
CA ARG A 46 7.17 -2.22 -9.46
C ARG A 46 8.63 -2.21 -9.93
N LYS A 47 9.56 -1.83 -9.06
CA LYS A 47 10.99 -1.87 -9.39
C LYS A 47 11.44 -3.31 -9.70
N ALA A 48 11.08 -4.27 -8.84
CA ALA A 48 11.41 -5.68 -9.05
C ALA A 48 10.78 -6.26 -10.33
N LEU A 49 9.56 -5.85 -10.70
CA LEU A 49 8.96 -6.22 -11.99
C LEU A 49 9.80 -5.75 -13.19
N VAL A 50 10.29 -4.51 -13.16
CA VAL A 50 11.13 -3.95 -14.22
C VAL A 50 12.49 -4.66 -14.29
N GLU A 51 12.99 -5.12 -13.15
CA GLU A 51 14.22 -5.91 -13.03
C GLU A 51 14.02 -7.40 -13.34
N PHE A 52 12.80 -7.81 -13.74
CA PHE A 52 12.39 -9.21 -13.97
C PHE A 52 12.57 -10.14 -12.75
N ASP A 53 12.71 -9.58 -11.55
CA ASP A 53 12.75 -10.34 -10.28
C ASP A 53 11.31 -10.56 -9.78
N PHE A 54 10.63 -11.52 -10.41
CA PHE A 54 9.20 -11.74 -10.21
C PHE A 54 8.87 -12.25 -8.81
N ASP A 55 9.74 -13.08 -8.24
CA ASP A 55 9.62 -13.55 -6.87
C ASP A 55 9.69 -12.42 -5.85
N ARG A 56 10.67 -11.52 -5.99
CA ARG A 56 10.75 -10.33 -5.13
C ARG A 56 9.58 -9.39 -5.35
N SER A 57 9.11 -9.26 -6.60
CA SER A 57 7.92 -8.46 -6.89
C SER A 57 6.67 -9.00 -6.19
N ALA A 58 6.48 -10.34 -6.16
CA ALA A 58 5.39 -11.01 -5.48
C ALA A 58 5.47 -10.85 -3.95
N ARG A 59 6.67 -10.95 -3.37
CA ARG A 59 6.88 -10.69 -1.93
C ARG A 59 6.52 -9.26 -1.54
N TRP A 60 6.96 -8.27 -2.32
CA TRP A 60 6.66 -6.86 -2.04
C TRP A 60 5.19 -6.50 -2.21
N THR A 61 4.52 -7.05 -3.23
CA THR A 61 3.06 -6.86 -3.39
C THR A 61 2.28 -7.51 -2.27
N GLY A 62 2.66 -8.72 -1.84
CA GLY A 62 2.07 -9.37 -0.65
C GLY A 62 2.19 -8.51 0.61
N LEU A 63 3.39 -7.97 0.89
CA LEU A 63 3.58 -7.05 2.01
C LEU A 63 2.71 -5.80 1.89
N ALA A 64 2.64 -5.19 0.71
CA ALA A 64 1.81 -4.01 0.49
C ALA A 64 0.33 -4.28 0.77
N GLN A 65 -0.20 -5.42 0.30
CA GLN A 65 -1.59 -5.82 0.52
C GLN A 65 -1.87 -6.09 2.00
N ASN A 66 -0.97 -6.77 2.70
CA ASN A 66 -1.12 -7.05 4.12
C ASN A 66 -1.12 -5.78 4.99
N LEU A 67 -0.40 -4.73 4.56
CA LEU A 67 -0.36 -3.45 5.28
C LEU A 67 -1.54 -2.55 4.92
N HIS A 68 -1.85 -2.42 3.64
CA HIS A 68 -2.96 -1.58 3.16
C HIS A 68 -3.42 -1.99 1.76
N VAL A 69 -4.62 -2.55 1.71
CA VAL A 69 -5.31 -2.96 0.48
C VAL A 69 -5.89 -1.75 -0.24
N THR A 70 -5.48 -1.53 -1.50
CA THR A 70 -6.09 -0.53 -2.41
C THR A 70 -6.46 -1.17 -3.74
N ALA A 71 -7.29 -0.51 -4.56
CA ALA A 71 -7.64 -1.01 -5.89
C ALA A 71 -6.42 -1.17 -6.80
N GLU A 72 -5.55 -0.17 -6.85
CA GLU A 72 -4.30 -0.19 -7.63
C GLU A 72 -3.33 -1.24 -7.08
N GLY A 73 -3.30 -1.40 -5.76
CA GLY A 73 -2.52 -2.45 -5.13
C GLY A 73 -2.97 -3.85 -5.58
N ARG A 74 -4.28 -4.09 -5.64
CA ARG A 74 -4.83 -5.39 -6.08
C ARG A 74 -4.46 -5.67 -7.53
N LEU A 75 -4.57 -4.67 -8.41
CA LEU A 75 -4.14 -4.78 -9.79
C LEU A 75 -2.64 -5.12 -9.88
N LEU A 76 -1.78 -4.43 -9.14
CA LEU A 76 -0.36 -4.71 -9.11
C LEU A 76 -0.06 -6.14 -8.62
N ALA A 77 -0.78 -6.62 -7.59
CA ALA A 77 -0.63 -7.99 -7.10
C ALA A 77 -1.02 -9.03 -8.16
N SER A 78 -2.10 -8.80 -8.91
CA SER A 78 -2.50 -9.68 -10.02
C SER A 78 -1.44 -9.74 -11.12
N ILE A 79 -0.83 -8.59 -11.47
CA ILE A 79 0.25 -8.51 -12.46
C ILE A 79 1.49 -9.30 -11.97
N CYS A 80 1.96 -9.04 -10.74
CA CYS A 80 3.09 -9.79 -10.17
C CYS A 80 2.82 -11.29 -10.11
N ALA A 81 1.62 -11.71 -9.74
CA ALA A 81 1.24 -13.12 -9.69
C ALA A 81 1.22 -13.77 -11.08
N ALA A 82 0.80 -13.05 -12.12
CA ALA A 82 0.82 -13.54 -13.49
C ALA A 82 2.26 -13.77 -13.98
N PHE A 83 3.15 -12.79 -13.82
CA PHE A 83 4.55 -12.93 -14.26
C PHE A 83 5.31 -14.03 -13.53
N ARG A 84 5.12 -14.17 -12.21
CA ARG A 84 5.75 -15.26 -11.44
C ARG A 84 5.30 -16.64 -11.92
N ARG A 85 4.06 -16.80 -12.38
CA ARG A 85 3.61 -18.09 -12.96
C ARG A 85 4.24 -18.38 -14.31
N ILE A 86 4.45 -17.36 -15.14
CA ILE A 86 5.06 -17.51 -16.47
C ILE A 86 6.53 -17.94 -16.36
N GLU A 87 7.27 -17.45 -15.36
CA GLU A 87 8.68 -17.85 -15.12
C GLU A 87 8.86 -19.36 -14.85
N HIS A 88 7.81 -20.04 -14.39
CA HIS A 88 7.83 -21.47 -14.09
C HIS A 88 7.22 -22.36 -15.18
N LEU A 89 6.85 -21.79 -16.34
CA LEU A 89 6.37 -22.51 -17.53
C LEU A 89 7.49 -22.62 -18.57
#